data_AF-A7ASG3-F1
#
_entry.id   AF-A7ASG3-F1
#
_cell.length_a   1.000
_cell.length_b   1.000
_cell.length_c   1.000
_cell.angle_alpha   90.00
_cell.angle_beta   90.00
_cell.angle_gamma   90.00
#
_symmetry.space_group_name_H-M   'P 1'
#
loop_
_entity.id
_entity.type
_entity.pdbx_description
1 polymer ?
#
loop_
_entity_poly.entity_id
_entity_poly.type
_entity_poly.pdbx_seq_one_letter_code
_entity_poly.pdbx_strand_id
1 'polypeptide(L)'
;MERSGVVTSSVLFYSERIIIDLNSKPYRYMLECKDQFYSVEPLSGIIKAKNPFRSTEMLWKPNADDEDTSVKERVSITIDVSTILSTSPNVIAVLNVKRASWSYFVYEVVLFTSVKIVDVLVENSESSVTIYNNPPDALIARVERYCQDVTSAEYVVVHEFRKGSNGLLPRTHILELVDTDGKKIYEEVYKQRKKHIEMVTNSIRDEQSS
;
A
#
# COMPACT_ATOMS: atom_id res chain seq x y z
N MET A 1 14.12 14.82 -32.07
CA MET A 1 12.95 15.13 -31.21
C MET A 1 13.03 14.24 -29.99
N GLU A 2 13.57 14.76 -28.90
CA GLU A 2 13.52 14.08 -27.60
C GLU A 2 12.06 14.02 -27.18
N ARG A 3 11.51 12.81 -27.12
CA ARG A 3 10.25 12.59 -26.42
C ARG A 3 10.54 12.85 -24.96
N SER A 4 10.18 14.04 -24.49
CA SER A 4 9.98 14.34 -23.08
C SER A 4 9.24 13.13 -22.48
N GLY A 5 9.97 12.36 -21.66
CA GLY A 5 9.40 11.20 -21.00
C GLY A 5 8.26 11.69 -20.12
N VAL A 6 7.04 11.31 -20.47
CA VAL A 6 5.87 11.63 -19.66
C VAL A 6 6.13 11.02 -18.29
N VAL A 7 6.05 11.84 -17.24
CA VAL A 7 6.09 11.36 -15.85
C VAL A 7 4.92 10.41 -15.69
N THR A 8 5.19 9.10 -15.72
CA THR A 8 4.12 8.11 -15.65
C THR A 8 3.66 7.93 -14.21
N SER A 9 4.56 8.08 -13.23
CA SER A 9 4.29 7.72 -11.84
C SER A 9 4.55 8.90 -10.91
N SER A 10 3.67 9.08 -9.92
CA SER A 10 3.80 10.08 -8.87
C SER A 10 4.10 9.39 -7.55
N VAL A 11 5.16 9.80 -6.87
CA VAL A 11 5.48 9.31 -5.51
C VAL A 11 5.11 10.40 -4.52
N LEU A 12 4.28 10.05 -3.54
CA LEU A 12 3.87 10.94 -2.46
C LEU A 12 4.33 10.36 -1.13
N PHE A 13 4.97 11.21 -0.34
CA PHE A 13 5.41 10.92 1.01
C PHE A 13 5.06 12.10 1.91
N TYR A 14 4.83 11.80 3.18
CA TYR A 14 4.69 12.78 4.25
C TYR A 14 5.77 12.45 5.27
N SER A 15 6.95 13.02 5.09
CA SER A 15 8.09 12.80 5.98
C SER A 15 8.91 14.07 6.12
N GLU A 16 9.61 14.17 7.24
CA GLU A 16 10.61 15.20 7.50
C GLU A 16 11.88 14.99 6.62
N ARG A 17 12.17 13.72 6.28
CA ARG A 17 13.39 13.14 5.68
C ARG A 17 13.33 12.58 4.25
N ILE A 18 13.50 13.34 3.16
CA ILE A 18 13.59 12.75 1.79
C ILE A 18 14.94 12.97 1.13
N ILE A 19 15.53 11.88 0.63
CA ILE A 19 16.77 11.87 -0.13
C ILE A 19 16.46 11.30 -1.52
N ILE A 20 16.92 11.97 -2.58
CA ILE A 20 16.77 11.49 -3.96
C ILE A 20 18.13 10.95 -4.42
N ASP A 21 18.18 9.68 -4.78
CA ASP A 21 19.36 9.09 -5.44
C ASP A 21 19.25 9.34 -6.94
N LEU A 22 19.97 10.37 -7.39
CA LEU A 22 20.04 10.77 -8.80
C LEU A 22 20.98 9.89 -9.64
N ASN A 23 21.80 9.04 -8.99
CA ASN A 23 22.83 8.25 -9.66
C ASN A 23 22.34 6.84 -10.05
N SER A 24 21.23 6.36 -9.48
CA SER A 24 20.58 5.12 -9.91
C SER A 24 19.53 5.38 -10.99
N LYS A 25 19.53 4.56 -12.04
CA LYS A 25 18.39 4.45 -12.98
C LYS A 25 17.61 3.17 -12.66
N PRO A 26 16.27 3.23 -12.60
CA PRO A 26 15.45 4.45 -12.51
C PRO A 26 15.62 5.12 -11.14
N TYR A 27 15.53 6.46 -11.09
CA TYR A 27 15.75 7.27 -9.88
C TYR A 27 15.07 6.68 -8.66
N ARG A 28 15.77 6.60 -7.53
CA ARG A 28 15.20 6.03 -6.29
C ARG A 28 15.00 7.13 -5.27
N TYR A 29 13.83 7.11 -4.63
CA TYR A 29 13.61 7.91 -3.44
C TYR A 29 14.00 7.09 -2.21
N MET A 30 14.76 7.71 -1.32
CA MET A 30 15.04 7.21 0.00
C MET A 30 14.27 8.04 1.02
N LEU A 31 13.38 7.38 1.74
CA LEU A 31 12.64 7.95 2.84
C LEU A 31 13.25 7.47 4.14
N GLU A 32 13.58 8.39 5.03
CA GLU A 32 13.88 8.09 6.42
C GLU A 32 12.60 8.30 7.24
N CYS A 33 12.18 7.25 7.95
CA CYS A 33 11.04 7.26 8.87
C CYS A 33 11.54 6.70 10.19
N LYS A 34 11.76 7.57 11.18
CA LYS A 34 12.49 7.24 12.42
C LYS A 34 13.83 6.55 12.13
N ASP A 35 13.90 5.23 12.35
CA ASP A 35 15.08 4.36 12.21
C ASP A 35 14.97 3.41 10.99
N GLN A 36 13.92 3.57 10.18
CA GLN A 36 13.67 2.79 8.98
C GLN A 36 13.99 3.62 7.75
N PHE A 37 14.69 2.99 6.81
CA PHE A 37 14.87 3.53 5.48
C PHE A 37 13.98 2.77 4.52
N TYR A 38 13.25 3.49 3.68
CA TYR A 38 12.50 2.92 2.57
C TYR A 38 13.12 3.39 1.27
N SER A 39 13.36 2.45 0.36
CA SER A 39 13.66 2.77 -1.04
C SER A 39 12.40 2.59 -1.86
N VAL A 40 12.07 3.61 -2.64
CA VAL A 40 10.92 3.62 -3.54
C VAL A 40 11.42 3.75 -4.97
N GLU A 41 11.01 2.81 -5.82
CA GLU A 41 11.25 2.84 -7.26
C GLU A 41 10.00 3.37 -7.97
N PRO A 42 10.03 4.60 -8.50
CA PRO A 42 8.84 5.29 -8.99
C PRO A 42 8.20 4.57 -10.18
N LEU A 43 9.00 4.09 -11.12
CA LEU A 43 8.51 3.49 -12.36
C LEU A 43 7.97 2.07 -12.17
N SER A 44 8.48 1.34 -11.18
CA SER A 44 8.01 0.00 -10.88
C SER A 44 6.96 -0.01 -9.78
N GLY A 45 6.81 1.05 -8.99
CA GLY A 45 5.96 1.05 -7.80
C GLY A 45 6.49 0.17 -6.66
N ILE A 46 7.73 -0.32 -6.75
CA ILE A 46 8.32 -1.19 -5.73
C ILE A 46 8.77 -0.35 -4.55
N ILE A 47 8.23 -0.65 -3.36
CA ILE A 47 8.62 -0.09 -2.07
C ILE A 47 9.39 -1.19 -1.31
N LYS A 48 10.59 -0.88 -0.80
CA LYS A 48 11.39 -1.81 0.01
C LYS A 48 11.93 -1.14 1.26
N ALA A 49 11.73 -1.77 2.41
CA ALA A 49 12.48 -1.42 3.62
C ALA A 49 13.96 -1.84 3.46
N LYS A 50 14.89 -0.92 3.67
CA LYS A 50 16.34 -1.07 3.55
C LYS A 50 17.01 -1.51 4.86
N ASN A 51 16.41 -1.19 6.00
CA ASN A 51 16.81 -1.70 7.32
C ASN A 51 15.90 -2.88 7.70
N PRO A 52 16.24 -4.13 7.36
CA PRO A 52 15.40 -5.29 7.70
C PRO A 52 15.31 -5.58 9.20
N PHE A 53 16.12 -4.91 10.05
CA PHE A 53 16.16 -5.17 11.48
C PHE A 53 14.96 -4.66 12.26
N ARG A 54 14.13 -3.77 11.69
CA ARG A 54 12.91 -3.28 12.34
C ARG A 54 11.78 -3.25 11.33
N SER A 55 10.90 -4.25 11.35
CA SER A 55 9.64 -4.22 10.60
C SER A 55 8.68 -3.21 11.24
N THR A 56 7.70 -2.70 10.48
CA THR A 56 6.59 -1.87 11.00
C THR A 56 5.88 -2.55 12.18
N GLU A 57 5.85 -3.87 12.19
CA GLU A 57 5.37 -4.71 13.31
C GLU A 57 6.07 -4.40 14.64
N MET A 58 7.39 -4.19 14.67
CA MET A 58 8.08 -3.90 15.93
C MET A 58 7.64 -2.59 16.58
N LEU A 59 7.02 -1.70 15.79
CA LEU A 59 6.44 -0.45 16.24
C LEU A 59 4.98 -0.63 16.69
N TRP A 60 4.32 -1.73 16.34
CA TRP A 60 2.96 -2.02 16.77
C TRP A 60 2.96 -2.99 17.97
N LYS A 61 2.48 -2.53 19.13
CA LYS A 61 2.50 -3.26 20.40
C LYS A 61 1.10 -3.38 21.00
N PRO A 62 0.27 -4.34 20.55
CA PRO A 62 -1.16 -4.41 20.93
C PRO A 62 -1.42 -4.61 22.44
N ASN A 63 -0.47 -5.18 23.19
CA ASN A 63 -0.62 -5.49 24.62
C ASN A 63 0.51 -4.92 25.48
N ALA A 64 1.13 -3.81 25.08
CA ALA A 64 2.12 -3.17 25.95
C ALA A 64 1.41 -2.45 27.11
N ASP A 65 1.50 -3.04 28.30
CA ASP A 65 1.20 -2.37 29.58
C ASP A 65 2.35 -1.41 29.99
N ASP A 66 3.35 -1.21 29.12
CA ASP A 66 4.48 -0.32 29.37
C ASP A 66 3.98 1.11 29.61
N GLU A 67 4.21 1.61 30.84
CA GLU A 67 4.17 3.03 31.23
C GLU A 67 5.26 3.87 30.52
N ASP A 68 5.78 3.38 29.39
CA ASP A 68 6.71 4.13 28.56
C ASP A 68 5.92 5.21 27.83
N THR A 69 6.06 6.44 28.32
CA THR A 69 5.48 7.69 27.76
C THR A 69 5.68 7.89 26.25
N SER A 70 6.47 7.05 25.58
CA SER A 70 6.72 7.08 24.14
C SER A 70 5.73 6.27 23.27
N VAL A 71 4.88 5.39 23.84
CA VAL A 71 3.92 4.57 23.08
C VAL A 71 2.57 5.29 22.95
N LYS A 72 2.12 5.56 21.71
CA LYS A 72 0.78 6.11 21.46
C LYS A 72 -0.29 5.04 21.69
N GLU A 73 -1.40 5.43 22.32
CA GLU A 73 -2.54 4.52 22.51
C GLU A 73 -3.15 4.08 21.18
N ARG A 74 -3.39 5.03 20.26
CA ARG A 74 -4.06 4.77 18.99
C ARG A 74 -3.56 5.66 17.88
N VAL A 75 -3.50 5.11 16.67
CA VAL A 75 -3.32 5.84 15.41
C VAL A 75 -4.40 5.38 14.44
N SER A 76 -5.11 6.34 13.85
CA SER A 76 -6.09 6.07 12.79
C SER A 76 -5.52 6.52 11.45
N ILE A 77 -5.62 5.67 10.45
CA ILE A 77 -5.09 5.85 9.10
C ILE A 77 -6.24 5.62 8.12
N THR A 78 -6.52 6.60 7.28
CA THR A 78 -7.43 6.42 6.15
C THR A 78 -6.62 6.35 4.87
N ILE A 79 -6.78 5.27 4.11
CA ILE A 79 -6.26 5.10 2.77
C ILE A 79 -7.46 5.25 1.82
N ASP A 80 -7.65 6.46 1.30
CA ASP A 80 -8.61 6.70 0.23
C ASP A 80 -7.93 6.41 -1.11
N VAL A 81 -8.38 5.34 -1.77
CA VAL A 81 -7.76 4.87 -3.01
C VAL A 81 -8.21 5.66 -4.24
N SER A 82 -9.22 6.52 -4.12
CA SER A 82 -9.77 7.32 -5.21
C SER A 82 -8.96 8.59 -5.51
N THR A 83 -8.25 9.11 -4.51
CA THR A 83 -7.45 10.33 -4.62
C THR A 83 -5.96 10.03 -4.67
N ILE A 84 -5.23 10.87 -5.40
CA ILE A 84 -3.76 10.84 -5.40
C ILE A 84 -3.16 11.51 -4.16
N LEU A 85 -3.98 12.22 -3.37
CA LEU A 85 -3.57 12.90 -2.15
C LEU A 85 -3.99 12.06 -0.95
N SER A 86 -3.13 11.12 -0.54
CA SER A 86 -3.30 10.45 0.75
C SER A 86 -3.19 11.49 1.86
N THR A 87 -4.11 11.50 2.82
CA THR A 87 -4.11 12.49 3.92
C THR A 87 -3.30 12.03 5.13
N SER A 88 -2.82 10.79 5.14
CA SER A 88 -2.15 10.22 6.32
C SER A 88 -0.63 10.38 6.27
N PRO A 89 -0.01 10.94 7.33
CA PRO A 89 1.44 10.97 7.44
C PRO A 89 2.07 9.58 7.57
N ASN A 90 1.28 8.55 7.94
CA ASN A 90 1.74 7.18 8.15
C ASN A 90 1.62 6.31 6.88
N VAL A 91 1.62 6.90 5.69
CA VAL A 91 1.47 6.19 4.41
C VAL A 91 2.49 6.67 3.40
N ILE A 92 3.21 5.73 2.77
CA ILE A 92 3.98 5.97 1.54
C ILE A 92 3.09 5.58 0.37
N ALA A 93 2.89 6.48 -0.59
CA ALA A 93 2.06 6.21 -1.76
C ALA A 93 2.87 6.32 -3.06
N VAL A 94 2.75 5.32 -3.93
CA VAL A 94 3.26 5.36 -5.31
C VAL A 94 2.09 5.15 -6.25
N LEU A 95 1.85 6.14 -7.09
CA LEU A 95 0.59 6.31 -7.80
C LEU A 95 0.81 6.38 -9.30
N ASN A 96 -0.22 6.03 -10.06
CA ASN A 96 -0.26 6.11 -11.52
C ASN A 96 0.79 5.26 -12.25
N VAL A 97 1.34 4.23 -11.62
CA VAL A 97 2.33 3.35 -12.27
C VAL A 97 1.65 2.63 -13.43
N LYS A 98 1.95 3.04 -14.66
CA LYS A 98 1.36 2.44 -15.87
C LYS A 98 2.05 1.12 -16.19
N ARG A 99 1.26 0.06 -16.37
CA ARG A 99 1.71 -1.27 -16.78
C ARG A 99 0.74 -1.84 -17.81
N ALA A 100 1.12 -1.79 -19.09
CA ALA A 100 0.22 -2.08 -20.21
C ALA A 100 -1.09 -1.26 -20.10
N SER A 101 -2.25 -1.93 -20.12
CA SER A 101 -3.58 -1.30 -19.99
C SER A 101 -4.06 -1.14 -18.54
N TRP A 102 -3.15 -1.25 -17.56
CA TRP A 102 -3.47 -1.13 -16.15
C TRP A 102 -2.76 0.08 -15.52
N SER A 103 -3.52 0.77 -14.70
CA SER A 103 -3.02 1.78 -13.77
C SER A 103 -2.85 1.13 -12.40
N TYR A 104 -1.63 1.23 -11.87
CA TYR A 104 -1.24 0.61 -10.60
C TYR A 104 -0.91 1.65 -9.55
N PHE A 105 -1.44 1.43 -8.34
CA PHE A 105 -1.25 2.29 -7.19
C PHE A 105 -0.90 1.44 -5.98
N VAL A 106 0.09 1.87 -5.20
CA VAL A 106 0.58 1.19 -4.00
C VAL A 106 0.57 2.16 -2.84
N TYR A 107 0.02 1.71 -1.73
CA TYR A 107 0.01 2.41 -0.45
C TYR A 107 0.66 1.49 0.59
N GLU A 108 1.76 1.92 1.19
CA GLU A 108 2.45 1.19 2.26
C GLU A 108 2.22 1.93 3.57
N VAL A 109 1.73 1.23 4.60
CA VAL A 109 1.57 1.77 5.93
C VAL A 109 2.92 1.77 6.64
N VAL A 110 3.33 2.95 7.09
CA VAL A 110 4.58 3.17 7.83
C VAL A 110 4.28 3.85 9.15
N LEU A 111 4.70 3.25 10.25
CA LEU A 111 4.42 3.79 11.58
C LEU A 111 5.58 4.66 12.03
N PHE A 112 5.34 5.95 12.24
CA PHE A 112 6.33 6.87 12.77
C PHE A 112 6.40 6.87 14.30
N THR A 113 5.66 6.00 14.98
CA THR A 113 5.73 5.88 16.44
C THR A 113 5.37 4.49 16.92
N SER A 114 5.84 4.12 18.11
CA SER A 114 5.32 2.94 18.79
C SER A 114 3.84 3.17 19.11
N VAL A 115 2.97 2.22 18.79
CA VAL A 115 1.52 2.39 18.93
C VAL A 115 0.85 1.08 19.37
N LYS A 116 -0.16 1.16 20.25
CA LYS A 116 -0.91 -0.02 20.69
C LYS A 116 -1.98 -0.44 19.68
N ILE A 117 -2.79 0.51 19.20
CA ILE A 117 -3.88 0.24 18.25
C ILE A 117 -3.65 1.01 16.95
N VAL A 118 -3.68 0.30 15.83
CA VAL A 118 -3.68 0.91 14.50
C VAL A 118 -5.00 0.59 13.84
N ASP A 119 -5.82 1.62 13.60
CA ASP A 119 -7.08 1.50 12.87
C ASP A 119 -6.83 2.00 11.45
N VAL A 120 -6.89 1.11 10.46
CA VAL A 120 -6.72 1.42 9.05
C VAL A 120 -8.05 1.20 8.31
N LEU A 121 -8.60 2.30 7.79
CA LEU A 121 -9.75 2.31 6.92
C LEU A 121 -9.28 2.42 5.46
N VAL A 122 -9.73 1.51 4.61
CA VAL A 122 -9.54 1.58 3.16
C VAL A 122 -10.88 1.93 2.53
N GLU A 123 -10.93 3.02 1.78
CA GLU A 123 -12.15 3.52 1.16
C GLU A 123 -11.92 4.03 -0.27
N ASN A 124 -13.01 4.13 -1.02
CA ASN A 124 -13.08 4.83 -2.28
C ASN A 124 -14.12 5.95 -2.11
N SER A 125 -13.65 7.16 -1.83
CA SER A 125 -14.55 8.29 -1.54
C SER A 125 -15.34 8.73 -2.78
N GLU A 126 -14.76 8.64 -3.98
CA GLU A 126 -15.45 8.91 -5.25
C GLU A 126 -16.71 8.03 -5.42
N SER A 127 -16.64 6.76 -5.02
CA SER A 127 -17.79 5.86 -5.03
C SER A 127 -18.57 5.84 -3.70
N SER A 128 -18.11 6.55 -2.67
CA SER A 128 -18.65 6.52 -1.31
C SER A 128 -18.74 5.09 -0.72
N VAL A 129 -17.72 4.26 -0.99
CA VAL A 129 -17.67 2.86 -0.56
C VAL A 129 -16.51 2.63 0.39
N THR A 130 -16.80 2.06 1.56
CA THR A 130 -15.78 1.44 2.41
C THR A 130 -15.36 0.11 1.78
N ILE A 131 -14.08 -0.02 1.45
CA ILE A 131 -13.53 -1.23 0.83
C ILE A 131 -13.19 -2.25 1.91
N TYR A 132 -12.46 -1.80 2.94
CA TYR A 132 -11.98 -2.68 3.99
C TYR A 132 -11.76 -1.89 5.27
N ASN A 133 -12.16 -2.46 6.40
CA ASN A 133 -11.87 -1.93 7.72
C ASN A 133 -11.08 -2.99 8.48
N ASN A 134 -9.88 -2.65 8.94
CA ASN A 134 -9.05 -3.64 9.61
C ASN A 134 -9.69 -4.08 10.94
N PRO A 135 -9.67 -5.37 11.26
CA PRO A 135 -10.07 -5.82 12.58
C PRO A 135 -9.04 -5.42 13.64
N PRO A 136 -9.42 -5.36 14.93
CA PRO A 136 -8.56 -4.87 16.01
C PRO A 136 -7.24 -5.63 16.21
N ASP A 137 -7.17 -6.88 15.73
CA ASP A 137 -6.03 -7.79 15.84
C ASP A 137 -5.20 -7.90 14.55
N ALA A 138 -5.48 -7.03 13.56
CA ALA A 138 -4.78 -7.00 12.28
C ALA A 138 -4.12 -5.66 12.00
N LEU A 139 -2.92 -5.73 11.44
CA LEU A 139 -2.20 -4.59 10.90
C LEU A 139 -2.23 -4.65 9.37
N ILE A 140 -2.89 -3.71 8.71
CA ILE A 140 -2.72 -3.51 7.27
C ILE A 140 -1.31 -2.96 7.03
N ALA A 141 -0.52 -3.70 6.26
CA ALA A 141 0.82 -3.27 5.88
C ALA A 141 0.84 -2.58 4.52
N ARG A 142 0.02 -3.08 3.58
CA ARG A 142 0.05 -2.63 2.20
C ARG A 142 -1.32 -2.74 1.55
N VAL A 143 -1.68 -1.73 0.76
CA VAL A 143 -2.85 -1.73 -0.11
C VAL A 143 -2.40 -1.48 -1.53
N GLU A 144 -2.94 -2.24 -2.47
CA GLU A 144 -2.66 -2.10 -3.90
C GLU A 144 -3.97 -1.90 -4.65
N ARG A 145 -4.04 -0.90 -5.54
CA ARG A 145 -5.19 -0.69 -6.44
C ARG A 145 -4.75 -0.91 -7.87
N TYR A 146 -5.58 -1.65 -8.60
CA TYR A 146 -5.42 -1.98 -10.01
C TYR A 146 -6.66 -1.50 -10.75
N CYS A 147 -6.49 -0.61 -11.71
CA CYS A 147 -7.58 -0.11 -12.56
C CYS A 147 -7.28 -0.43 -14.01
N GLN A 148 -8.20 -1.10 -14.71
CA GLN A 148 -8.07 -1.36 -16.13
C GLN A 148 -8.60 -0.18 -16.93
N ASP A 149 -7.75 0.40 -17.79
CA ASP A 149 -8.07 1.62 -18.53
C ASP A 149 -9.22 1.44 -19.55
N VAL A 150 -9.52 0.19 -19.95
CA VAL A 150 -10.47 -0.12 -21.04
C VAL A 150 -11.83 -0.61 -20.55
N THR A 151 -11.87 -1.47 -19.54
CA THR A 151 -13.08 -2.19 -19.11
C THR A 151 -13.69 -1.61 -17.84
N SER A 152 -13.05 -0.61 -17.22
CA SER A 152 -13.36 -0.10 -15.88
C SER A 152 -13.27 -1.15 -14.77
N ALA A 153 -12.64 -2.31 -15.02
CA ALA A 153 -12.40 -3.31 -14.00
C ALA A 153 -11.45 -2.74 -12.94
N GLU A 154 -11.81 -2.90 -11.67
CA GLU A 154 -11.01 -2.42 -10.55
C GLU A 154 -10.86 -3.48 -9.48
N TYR A 155 -9.62 -3.66 -9.02
CA TYR A 155 -9.28 -4.54 -7.92
C TYR A 155 -8.49 -3.79 -6.86
N VAL A 156 -8.79 -4.10 -5.60
CA VAL A 156 -8.04 -3.65 -4.44
C VAL A 156 -7.52 -4.86 -3.70
N VAL A 157 -6.22 -4.92 -3.48
CA VAL A 157 -5.55 -5.97 -2.73
C VAL A 157 -5.08 -5.41 -1.41
N VAL A 158 -5.56 -5.97 -0.31
CA VAL A 158 -5.17 -5.57 1.05
C VAL A 158 -4.31 -6.67 1.65
N HIS A 159 -3.08 -6.30 2.00
CA HIS A 159 -2.13 -7.16 2.71
C HIS A 159 -2.13 -6.76 4.18
N GLU A 160 -2.52 -7.71 5.03
CA GLU A 160 -2.52 -7.54 6.47
C GLU A 160 -1.69 -8.63 7.17
N PHE A 161 -1.29 -8.32 8.39
CA PHE A 161 -0.71 -9.28 9.31
C PHE A 161 -1.67 -9.47 10.48
N ARG A 162 -2.01 -10.72 10.79
CA ARG A 162 -2.77 -11.07 12.00
C ARG A 162 -1.90 -11.76 13.02
N LYS A 163 -2.20 -11.54 14.29
CA LYS A 163 -1.54 -12.28 15.36
C LYS A 163 -2.01 -13.74 15.38
N GLY A 164 -1.07 -14.65 15.23
CA GLY A 164 -1.23 -16.07 15.52
C GLY A 164 -0.55 -16.46 16.83
N SER A 165 -0.67 -17.72 17.21
CA SER A 165 -0.01 -18.29 18.39
C SER A 165 1.53 -18.23 18.31
N ASN A 166 2.09 -18.29 17.08
CA ASN A 166 3.53 -18.37 16.83
C ASN A 166 4.09 -17.16 16.04
N GLY A 167 3.47 -15.98 16.18
CA GLY A 167 3.89 -14.76 15.50
C GLY A 167 2.83 -14.22 14.53
N LEU A 168 3.24 -13.41 13.56
CA LEU A 168 2.32 -12.83 12.58
C LEU A 168 2.07 -13.75 11.40
N LEU A 169 0.79 -13.89 11.06
CA LEU A 169 0.30 -14.63 9.91
C LEU A 169 -0.07 -13.63 8.82
N PRO A 170 0.61 -13.63 7.66
CA PRO A 170 0.22 -12.79 6.54
C PRO A 170 -1.13 -13.26 5.99
N ARG A 171 -2.00 -12.29 5.69
CA ARG A 171 -3.28 -12.51 5.02
C ARG A 171 -3.44 -11.51 3.89
N THR A 172 -3.99 -11.98 2.78
CA THR A 172 -4.28 -11.14 1.62
C THR A 172 -5.76 -11.23 1.33
N HIS A 173 -6.41 -10.07 1.25
CA HIS A 173 -7.75 -9.89 0.73
C HIS A 173 -7.66 -9.32 -0.66
N ILE A 174 -8.44 -9.88 -1.58
CA ILE A 174 -8.54 -9.39 -2.95
C ILE A 174 -9.99 -9.02 -3.13
N LEU A 175 -10.25 -7.75 -3.40
CA LEU A 175 -11.59 -7.22 -3.54
C LEU A 175 -11.77 -6.65 -4.94
N GLU A 176 -12.88 -6.97 -5.59
CA GLU A 176 -13.23 -6.46 -6.92
C GLU A 176 -14.40 -5.49 -6.81
N LEU A 177 -14.31 -4.37 -7.52
CA LEU A 177 -15.42 -3.45 -7.66
C LEU A 177 -16.47 -4.07 -8.58
N VAL A 178 -17.66 -4.34 -8.05
CA VAL A 178 -18.81 -4.83 -8.81
C VAL A 178 -19.96 -3.84 -8.70
N ASP A 179 -20.81 -3.85 -9.73
CA ASP A 179 -22.09 -3.13 -9.72
C ASP A 179 -23.20 -4.14 -9.45
N THR A 180 -23.86 -4.01 -8.29
CA THR A 180 -24.99 -4.84 -7.89
C THR A 180 -26.21 -3.94 -7.76
N ASP A 181 -27.18 -4.12 -8.66
CA ASP A 181 -28.42 -3.36 -8.70
C ASP A 181 -28.24 -1.83 -8.75
N GLY A 182 -27.22 -1.35 -9.47
CA GLY A 182 -26.89 0.08 -9.59
C GLY A 182 -26.09 0.62 -8.41
N LYS A 183 -25.67 -0.23 -7.48
CA LYS A 183 -24.83 0.11 -6.34
C LYS A 183 -23.44 -0.52 -6.51
N LYS A 184 -22.43 0.35 -6.54
CA LYS A 184 -21.02 -0.06 -6.49
C LYS A 184 -20.67 -0.62 -5.11
N ILE A 185 -20.11 -1.82 -5.08
CA ILE A 185 -19.60 -2.46 -3.86
C ILE A 185 -18.30 -3.21 -4.17
N TYR A 186 -17.50 -3.47 -3.13
CA TYR A 186 -16.31 -4.33 -3.26
C TYR A 186 -16.61 -5.71 -2.70
N GLU A 187 -16.45 -6.74 -3.54
CA GLU A 187 -16.68 -8.14 -3.16
C GLU A 187 -15.35 -8.90 -3.07
N GLU A 188 -15.22 -9.74 -2.04
CA GLU A 188 -14.02 -10.58 -1.88
C GLU A 188 -13.97 -11.69 -2.93
N VAL A 189 -12.82 -11.81 -3.58
CA VAL A 189 -12.62 -12.66 -4.75
C VAL A 189 -11.82 -13.91 -4.38
N TYR A 190 -12.36 -15.09 -4.68
CA TYR A 190 -11.72 -16.39 -4.39
C TYR A 190 -10.86 -16.96 -5.54
N LYS A 191 -10.18 -18.09 -5.23
CA LYS A 191 -9.02 -18.72 -5.89
C LYS A 191 -8.91 -18.67 -7.43
N GLN A 192 -10.00 -18.73 -8.19
CA GLN A 192 -9.91 -18.77 -9.66
C GLN A 192 -9.63 -17.39 -10.28
N ARG A 193 -10.26 -16.33 -9.77
CA ARG A 193 -9.95 -14.94 -10.18
C ARG A 193 -8.66 -14.43 -9.53
N LYS A 194 -8.27 -14.97 -8.36
CA LYS A 194 -6.92 -14.79 -7.79
C LYS A 194 -5.82 -15.22 -8.75
N LYS A 195 -5.97 -16.34 -9.48
CA LYS A 195 -5.00 -16.74 -10.52
C LYS A 195 -4.91 -15.74 -11.67
N HIS A 196 -6.03 -15.13 -12.06
CA HIS A 196 -6.05 -14.11 -13.11
C HIS A 196 -5.33 -12.84 -12.65
N ILE A 197 -5.56 -12.42 -11.41
CA ILE A 197 -4.84 -11.29 -10.81
C ILE A 197 -3.37 -11.64 -10.62
N GLU A 198 -3.05 -12.85 -10.15
CA GLU A 198 -1.67 -13.34 -10.08
C GLU A 198 -1.01 -13.33 -11.45
N MET A 199 -1.71 -13.73 -12.52
CA MET A 199 -1.23 -13.61 -13.89
C MET A 199 -0.98 -12.16 -14.28
N VAL A 200 -1.94 -11.25 -14.04
CA VAL A 200 -1.76 -9.81 -14.28
C VAL A 200 -0.59 -9.26 -13.47
N THR A 201 -0.36 -9.74 -12.25
CA THR A 201 0.77 -9.32 -11.40
C THR A 201 2.10 -9.99 -11.74
N ASN A 202 2.09 -11.18 -12.34
CA ASN A 202 3.28 -11.99 -12.66
C ASN A 202 3.78 -11.77 -14.09
N SER A 203 2.91 -11.53 -15.07
CA SER A 203 3.36 -11.13 -16.43
C SER A 203 4.15 -9.81 -16.41
N ILE A 204 4.06 -9.06 -15.31
CA ILE A 204 4.87 -7.88 -15.00
C ILE A 204 6.32 -8.23 -14.60
N ARG A 205 6.60 -9.43 -14.08
CA ARG A 205 7.97 -9.88 -13.73
C ARG A 205 8.76 -10.36 -14.95
N ASP A 206 8.08 -11.00 -15.89
CA ASP A 206 8.74 -11.61 -17.05
C ASP A 206 9.19 -10.56 -18.09
N GLU A 207 8.48 -9.43 -18.20
CA GLU A 207 8.91 -8.30 -19.06
C GLU A 207 10.07 -7.48 -18.48
N GLN A 208 10.41 -7.63 -17.20
CA GLN A 208 11.63 -7.02 -16.61
C GLN A 208 12.86 -7.93 -16.67
N SER A 209 12.68 -9.17 -17.16
CA SER A 209 13.74 -10.18 -17.30
C SER A 209 14.15 -10.41 -18.75
N SER A 210 13.60 -9.61 -19.68
CA SER A 210 13.78 -9.70 -21.13
C SER A 210 14.57 -8.53 -21.69
#